data_AF-A0A8T2FW98-F1
#
_entry.id   AF-A0A8T2FW98-F1
#
_cell.length_a   1.000
_cell.length_b   1.000
_cell.length_c   1.000
_cell.angle_alpha   90.00
_cell.angle_beta   90.00
_cell.angle_gamma   90.00
#
_symmetry.space_group_name_H-M   'P 1'
#
loop_
_entity.id
_entity.type
_entity.pdbx_description
1 polymer ?
#
loop_
_entity_poly.entity_id
_entity_poly.type
_entity_poly.pdbx_seq_one_letter_code
_entity_poly.pdbx_strand_id
1 'polypeptide(L)'
;MENLDLNIALDIAARGGRDSVADLASMLSSSTYYRFLPAHSDVLKTVSLQPFIENAARCNLLSTARPIFARCLEDSYPSGVYLESLRLAASKGRAEEGFHMLRFLQAAQPTSFPHAAMFTLSLFENVLGIYDDGISSSHGFVDFVGSDAAADTVATSVYRQIL
;
A
#
# COMPACT_ATOMS: atom_id res chain seq x y z
N MET A 1 26.14 -9.18 -22.87
CA MET A 1 24.81 -9.81 -22.96
C MET A 1 24.08 -9.10 -24.07
N GLU A 2 23.81 -9.79 -25.17
CA GLU A 2 22.99 -9.31 -26.26
C GLU A 2 21.62 -8.90 -25.71
N ASN A 3 21.09 -7.76 -26.17
CA ASN A 3 19.91 -7.11 -25.62
C ASN A 3 18.71 -8.07 -25.67
N LEU A 4 18.37 -8.66 -24.51
CA LEU A 4 17.12 -9.40 -24.34
C LEU A 4 15.99 -8.45 -24.71
N ASP A 5 15.09 -8.90 -25.58
CA ASP A 5 13.93 -8.14 -26.01
C ASP A 5 13.15 -7.63 -24.80
N LEU A 6 12.72 -6.36 -24.87
CA LEU A 6 12.07 -5.71 -23.74
C LEU A 6 10.78 -6.42 -23.32
N ASN A 7 10.00 -6.93 -24.28
CA ASN A 7 8.74 -7.61 -23.97
C ASN A 7 9.00 -8.95 -23.27
N ILE A 8 10.05 -9.66 -23.69
CA ILE A 8 10.49 -10.90 -23.02
C ILE A 8 10.96 -10.58 -21.60
N ALA A 9 11.74 -9.51 -21.42
CA ALA A 9 12.22 -9.09 -20.11
C ALA A 9 11.07 -8.70 -19.17
N LEU A 10 10.05 -8.01 -19.68
CA LEU A 10 8.82 -7.67 -18.96
C LEU A 10 8.02 -8.92 -18.58
N ASP A 11 7.85 -9.89 -19.47
CA ASP A 11 7.14 -11.15 -19.17
C ASP A 11 7.88 -11.96 -18.09
N ILE A 12 9.21 -12.04 -18.14
CA ILE A 12 10.01 -12.69 -17.10
C ILE A 12 9.82 -11.99 -15.75
N ALA A 13 9.88 -10.66 -15.71
CA ALA A 13 9.65 -9.90 -14.49
C ALA A 13 8.22 -10.12 -13.96
N ALA A 14 7.19 -10.01 -14.81
CA ALA A 14 5.80 -10.24 -14.43
C ALA A 14 5.60 -11.64 -13.82
N ARG A 15 6.19 -12.68 -14.43
CA ARG A 15 6.13 -14.05 -13.89
C ARG A 15 6.90 -14.22 -12.60
N GLY A 16 8.09 -13.64 -12.49
CA GLY A 16 8.92 -13.70 -11.29
C GLY A 16 8.31 -12.96 -10.10
N GLY A 17 7.54 -11.89 -10.35
CA GLY A 17 6.83 -11.14 -9.31
C GLY A 17 5.41 -11.60 -9.05
N ARG A 18 4.90 -12.59 -9.79
CA ARG A 18 3.48 -12.99 -9.74
C ARG A 18 3.02 -13.32 -8.32
N ASP A 19 3.86 -14.05 -7.59
CA ASP A 19 3.56 -14.49 -6.24
C ASP A 19 3.99 -13.47 -5.18
N SER A 20 5.01 -12.66 -5.46
CA SER A 20 5.52 -11.66 -4.51
C SER A 20 6.34 -10.56 -5.16
N VAL A 21 5.97 -9.30 -4.89
CA VAL A 21 6.78 -8.13 -5.23
C VAL A 21 8.15 -8.10 -4.52
N ALA A 22 8.33 -8.91 -3.46
CA ALA A 22 9.62 -9.02 -2.78
C ALA A 22 10.69 -9.64 -3.70
N ASP A 23 10.29 -10.56 -4.57
CA ASP A 23 11.21 -11.25 -5.48
C ASP A 23 11.72 -10.29 -6.57
N LEU A 24 10.89 -9.31 -6.94
CA LEU A 24 11.25 -8.23 -7.86
C LEU A 24 12.23 -7.20 -7.28
N ALA A 25 12.27 -7.03 -5.95
CA ALA A 25 13.18 -6.08 -5.33
C ALA A 25 14.65 -6.45 -5.59
N SER A 26 14.96 -7.75 -5.71
CA SER A 26 16.30 -8.23 -6.05
C SER A 26 16.74 -7.77 -7.46
N MET A 27 15.80 -7.70 -8.41
CA MET A 27 16.06 -7.28 -9.80
C MET A 27 16.47 -5.81 -9.91
N LEU A 28 16.09 -4.97 -8.93
CA LEU A 28 16.55 -3.57 -8.86
C LEU A 28 18.08 -3.46 -8.69
N SER A 29 18.72 -4.51 -8.18
CA SER A 29 20.15 -4.55 -7.85
C SER A 29 20.99 -5.37 -8.83
N SER A 30 20.37 -6.21 -9.68
CA SER A 30 21.08 -7.21 -10.50
C SER A 30 21.50 -6.71 -11.89
N SER A 31 20.84 -5.68 -12.45
CA SER A 31 21.17 -5.15 -13.76
C SER A 31 20.87 -3.67 -13.87
N THR A 32 21.85 -2.87 -14.31
CA THR A 32 21.69 -1.44 -14.58
C THR A 32 20.72 -1.17 -15.74
N TYR A 33 20.71 -2.05 -16.76
CA TYR A 33 19.88 -1.88 -17.96
C TYR A 33 18.41 -2.24 -17.70
N TYR A 34 18.15 -3.25 -16.87
CA TYR A 34 16.80 -3.75 -16.59
C TYR A 34 16.25 -3.33 -15.22
N ARG A 35 16.94 -2.40 -14.53
CA ARG A 35 16.55 -1.90 -13.20
C ARG A 35 15.14 -1.31 -13.16
N PHE A 36 14.60 -0.86 -14.30
CA PHE A 36 13.27 -0.27 -14.37
C PHE A 36 12.14 -1.32 -14.47
N LEU A 37 12.42 -2.56 -14.87
CA LEU A 37 11.39 -3.59 -15.09
C LEU A 37 10.52 -3.85 -13.85
N PRO A 38 11.08 -3.95 -12.62
CA PRO A 38 10.28 -4.18 -11.41
C PRO A 38 9.24 -3.12 -11.12
N ALA A 39 9.48 -1.89 -11.57
CA ALA A 39 8.59 -0.75 -11.41
C ALA A 39 7.84 -0.42 -12.72
N HIS A 40 7.91 -1.28 -13.73
CA HIS A 40 7.18 -1.05 -14.98
C HIS A 40 5.70 -1.33 -14.76
N SER A 41 4.82 -0.46 -15.29
CA SER A 41 3.38 -0.55 -15.09
C SER A 41 2.79 -1.91 -15.51
N ASP A 42 3.28 -2.48 -16.63
CA ASP A 42 2.82 -3.79 -17.11
C ASP A 42 3.20 -4.95 -16.19
N VAL A 43 4.30 -4.82 -15.43
CA VAL A 43 4.68 -5.79 -14.40
C VAL A 43 3.77 -5.58 -13.18
N LEU A 44 3.65 -4.35 -12.69
CA LEU A 44 2.88 -4.02 -11.48
C LEU A 44 1.38 -4.36 -11.57
N LYS A 45 0.79 -4.37 -12.76
CA LYS A 45 -0.60 -4.85 -12.98
C LYS A 45 -0.83 -6.31 -12.60
N THR A 46 0.22 -7.12 -12.62
CA THR A 46 0.13 -8.59 -12.48
C THR A 46 0.73 -9.13 -11.19
N VAL A 47 1.30 -8.24 -10.38
CA VAL A 47 2.12 -8.58 -9.21
C VAL A 47 1.33 -8.31 -7.94
N SER A 48 1.44 -9.24 -6.98
CA SER A 48 0.81 -9.08 -5.67
C SER A 48 1.52 -8.00 -4.84
N LEU A 49 0.77 -6.97 -4.43
CA LEU A 49 1.22 -5.95 -3.47
C LEU A 49 1.09 -6.39 -2.01
N GLN A 50 0.57 -7.60 -1.76
CA GLN A 50 0.39 -8.18 -0.43
C GLN A 50 1.65 -8.13 0.45
N PRO A 51 2.88 -8.34 -0.06
CA PRO A 51 4.08 -8.28 0.78
C PRO A 51 4.34 -6.91 1.41
N PHE A 52 3.85 -5.81 0.80
CA PHE A 52 3.92 -4.48 1.42
C PHE A 52 2.95 -4.33 2.59
N ILE A 53 1.80 -4.99 2.52
CA ILE A 53 0.79 -5.03 3.58
C ILE A 53 1.28 -5.91 4.74
N GLU A 54 1.92 -7.05 4.44
CA GLU A 54 2.46 -7.97 5.45
C GLU A 54 3.68 -7.41 6.19
N ASN A 55 4.46 -6.55 5.53
CA ASN A 55 5.64 -5.93 6.12
C ASN A 55 5.76 -4.47 5.71
N ALA A 56 5.23 -3.58 6.56
CA ALA A 56 5.26 -2.13 6.37
C ALA A 56 6.68 -1.57 6.25
N ALA A 57 7.70 -2.23 6.82
CA ALA A 57 9.10 -1.79 6.69
C ALA A 57 9.58 -1.79 5.22
N ARG A 58 8.95 -2.58 4.34
CA ARG A 58 9.22 -2.56 2.90
C ARG A 58 8.81 -1.25 2.23
N CYS A 59 7.92 -0.47 2.85
CA CYS A 59 7.51 0.85 2.38
C CYS A 59 8.46 1.96 2.85
N ASN A 60 9.39 1.69 3.77
CA ASN A 60 10.29 2.70 4.30
C ASN A 60 11.25 3.24 3.23
N LEU A 61 11.73 4.47 3.43
CA LEU A 61 12.62 5.15 2.48
C LEU A 61 13.94 4.39 2.22
N LEU A 62 14.42 3.62 3.20
CA LEU A 62 15.66 2.84 3.10
C LEU A 62 15.43 1.41 2.56
N SER A 63 14.18 1.03 2.31
CA SER A 63 13.85 -0.29 1.76
C SER A 63 14.34 -0.43 0.33
N THR A 64 14.91 -1.58 -0.01
CA THR A 64 15.25 -1.94 -1.40
C THR A 64 14.01 -1.98 -2.29
N ALA A 65 12.83 -2.24 -1.74
CA ALA A 65 11.56 -2.26 -2.46
C ALA A 65 10.91 -0.87 -2.61
N ARG A 66 11.48 0.19 -2.01
CA ARG A 66 10.92 1.56 -2.05
C ARG A 66 10.70 2.07 -3.49
N PRO A 67 11.57 1.84 -4.48
CA PRO A 67 11.32 2.31 -5.85
C PRO A 67 10.05 1.72 -6.46
N ILE A 68 9.75 0.45 -6.17
CA ILE A 68 8.53 -0.22 -6.63
C ILE A 68 7.32 0.40 -5.93
N PHE A 69 7.39 0.56 -4.60
CA PHE A 69 6.33 1.18 -3.82
C PHE A 69 6.05 2.64 -4.25
N ALA A 70 7.10 3.43 -4.51
CA ALA A 70 6.98 4.80 -4.98
C ALA A 70 6.20 4.86 -6.31
N ARG A 71 6.46 3.92 -7.22
CA ARG A 71 5.69 3.82 -8.45
C ARG A 71 4.22 3.47 -8.21
N CYS A 72 3.95 2.52 -7.32
CA CYS A 72 2.57 2.21 -6.93
C CYS A 72 1.83 3.44 -6.35
N LEU A 73 2.54 4.31 -5.63
CA LEU A 73 2.00 5.55 -5.10
C LEU A 73 1.74 6.58 -6.20
N GLU A 74 2.68 6.76 -7.14
CA GLU A 74 2.52 7.63 -8.32
C GLU A 74 1.30 7.22 -9.16
N ASP A 75 1.11 5.92 -9.36
CA ASP A 75 -0.01 5.36 -10.10
C ASP A 75 -1.32 5.28 -9.24
N SER A 76 -1.31 5.84 -8.02
CA SER A 76 -2.47 5.94 -7.12
C SER A 76 -3.15 4.61 -6.78
N TYR A 77 -2.36 3.54 -6.62
CA TYR A 77 -2.87 2.25 -6.16
C TYR A 77 -3.42 2.38 -4.73
N PRO A 78 -4.67 1.92 -4.45
CA PRO A 78 -5.31 2.12 -3.16
C PRO A 78 -4.49 1.62 -1.96
N SER A 79 -3.92 0.41 -2.05
CA SER A 79 -3.07 -0.15 -0.99
C SER A 79 -1.78 0.65 -0.78
N GLY A 80 -1.22 1.23 -1.84
CA GLY A 80 -0.02 2.07 -1.76
C GLY A 80 -0.29 3.40 -1.06
N VAL A 81 -1.39 4.07 -1.45
CA VAL A 81 -1.85 5.31 -0.80
C VAL A 81 -2.16 5.07 0.68
N TYR A 82 -2.85 3.97 0.98
CA TYR A 82 -3.12 3.53 2.35
C TYR A 82 -1.83 3.38 3.17
N LEU A 83 -0.89 2.56 2.72
CA LEU A 83 0.35 2.30 3.45
C LEU A 83 1.21 3.56 3.63
N GLU A 84 1.27 4.43 2.63
CA GLU A 84 2.01 5.69 2.76
C GLU A 84 1.33 6.64 3.75
N SER A 85 -0.01 6.73 3.76
CA SER A 85 -0.76 7.53 4.73
C SER A 85 -0.45 7.10 6.16
N LEU A 86 -0.41 5.78 6.40
CA LEU A 86 -0.11 5.22 7.71
C LEU A 86 1.35 5.46 8.11
N ARG A 87 2.29 5.29 7.18
CA ARG A 87 3.72 5.58 7.39
C ARG A 87 3.97 7.05 7.75
N LEU A 88 3.26 7.98 7.10
CA LEU A 88 3.36 9.42 7.40
C LEU A 88 2.89 9.73 8.81
N ALA A 89 1.75 9.17 9.23
CA ALA A 89 1.24 9.33 10.58
C ALA A 89 2.20 8.70 11.61
N ALA A 90 2.54 7.42 11.46
CA ALA A 90 3.31 6.66 12.45
C ALA A 90 4.77 7.12 12.56
N SER A 91 5.47 7.31 11.44
CA SER A 91 6.91 7.61 11.46
C SER A 91 7.25 9.10 11.51
N LYS A 92 6.31 9.98 11.11
CA LYS A 92 6.57 11.43 10.98
C LYS A 92 5.61 12.29 11.79
N GLY A 93 4.59 11.71 12.43
CA GLY A 93 3.55 12.47 13.14
C GLY A 93 2.66 13.28 12.21
N ARG A 94 2.66 13.00 10.90
CA ARG A 94 1.93 13.77 9.87
C ARG A 94 0.56 13.15 9.61
N ALA A 95 -0.23 12.97 10.67
CA ALA A 95 -1.53 12.32 10.60
C ALA A 95 -2.54 13.07 9.71
N GLU A 96 -2.52 14.40 9.73
CA GLU A 96 -3.39 15.25 8.91
C GLU A 96 -3.16 15.03 7.40
N GLU A 97 -1.89 14.92 6.97
CA GLU A 97 -1.57 14.64 5.57
C GLU A 97 -2.03 13.24 5.17
N GLY A 98 -1.82 12.24 6.03
CA GLY A 98 -2.33 10.88 5.82
C GLY A 98 -3.86 10.85 5.73
N PHE A 99 -4.55 11.60 6.59
CA PHE A 99 -6.00 11.74 6.56
C PHE A 99 -6.50 12.30 5.21
N HIS A 100 -5.91 13.37 4.72
CA HIS A 100 -6.28 13.94 3.43
C HIS A 100 -6.03 12.98 2.27
N MET A 101 -4.94 12.20 2.29
CA MET A 101 -4.68 11.16 1.29
C MET A 101 -5.79 10.11 1.26
N LEU A 102 -6.23 9.63 2.43
CA LEU A 102 -7.30 8.64 2.52
C LEU A 102 -8.65 9.19 2.09
N ARG A 103 -8.98 10.44 2.45
CA ARG A 103 -10.22 11.10 2.00
C ARG A 103 -10.26 11.28 0.49
N PHE A 104 -9.14 11.70 -0.11
CA PHE A 104 -9.03 11.81 -1.56
C PHE A 104 -9.19 10.45 -2.25
N LEU A 105 -8.54 9.40 -1.73
CA LEU A 105 -8.67 8.04 -2.24
C LEU A 105 -10.11 7.53 -2.14
N GLN A 106 -10.78 7.74 -1.00
CA GLN A 106 -12.17 7.35 -0.78
C GLN A 106 -13.11 8.01 -1.80
N ALA A 107 -12.89 9.29 -2.10
CA ALA A 107 -13.68 10.03 -3.09
C ALA A 107 -13.41 9.57 -4.53
N ALA A 108 -12.14 9.30 -4.87
CA ALA A 108 -11.74 8.92 -6.22
C ALA A 108 -12.07 7.46 -6.56
N GLN A 109 -11.97 6.55 -5.59
CA GLN A 109 -12.06 5.10 -5.79
C GLN A 109 -12.91 4.41 -4.69
N PRO A 110 -14.19 4.79 -4.52
CA PRO A 110 -15.01 4.30 -3.41
C PRO A 110 -15.21 2.78 -3.41
N THR A 111 -15.27 2.14 -4.58
CA THR A 111 -15.49 0.69 -4.72
C THR A 111 -14.24 -0.15 -4.50
N SER A 112 -13.06 0.46 -4.57
CA SER A 112 -11.77 -0.21 -4.37
C SER A 112 -11.06 0.27 -3.10
N PHE A 113 -11.80 0.96 -2.21
CA PHE A 113 -11.26 1.50 -0.98
C PHE A 113 -10.96 0.36 0.02
N PRO A 114 -9.71 0.17 0.46
CA PRO A 114 -9.35 -0.97 1.29
C PRO A 114 -10.03 -0.92 2.67
N HIS A 115 -10.43 -2.07 3.22
CA HIS A 115 -11.05 -2.12 4.56
C HIS A 115 -10.11 -1.59 5.65
N ALA A 116 -8.81 -1.87 5.51
CA ALA A 116 -7.77 -1.33 6.38
C ALA A 116 -7.67 0.21 6.29
N ALA A 117 -7.92 0.78 5.10
CA ALA A 117 -7.98 2.22 4.91
C ALA A 117 -9.23 2.84 5.55
N MET A 118 -10.38 2.14 5.56
CA MET A 118 -11.59 2.57 6.28
C MET A 118 -11.34 2.68 7.78
N PHE A 119 -10.76 1.63 8.38
CA PHE A 119 -10.40 1.66 9.80
C PHE A 119 -9.35 2.73 10.11
N THR A 120 -8.35 2.90 9.24
CA THR A 120 -7.31 3.92 9.43
C THR A 120 -7.86 5.34 9.31
N LEU A 121 -8.84 5.56 8.43
CA LEU A 121 -9.52 6.84 8.33
C LEU A 121 -10.24 7.19 9.63
N SER A 122 -10.97 6.24 10.23
CA SER A 122 -11.64 6.47 11.51
C SER A 122 -10.63 6.68 12.66
N LEU A 123 -9.48 5.99 12.63
CA LEU A 123 -8.39 6.23 13.57
C LEU A 123 -7.85 7.67 13.45
N PHE A 124 -7.64 8.15 12.22
CA PHE A 124 -7.17 9.53 12.00
C PHE A 124 -8.17 10.57 12.47
N GLU A 125 -9.46 10.39 12.22
CA GLU A 125 -10.51 11.29 12.71
C GLU A 125 -10.46 11.42 14.23
N ASN A 126 -10.31 10.30 14.94
CA ASN A 126 -10.17 10.29 16.39
C ASN A 126 -8.87 10.97 16.86
N VAL A 127 -7.73 10.70 16.22
CA VAL A 127 -6.43 11.30 16.57
C VAL A 127 -6.42 12.81 16.32
N LEU A 128 -7.13 13.28 15.29
CA LEU A 128 -7.23 14.70 14.93
C LEU A 128 -8.31 15.45 15.72
N GLY A 129 -9.03 14.78 16.63
CA GLY A 129 -10.06 15.38 17.48
C GLY A 129 -11.42 15.56 16.81
N ILE A 130 -11.65 14.90 15.68
CA ILE A 130 -12.92 14.89 14.94
C ILE A 130 -13.77 13.71 15.44
N TYR A 131 -14.11 13.71 16.73
CA TYR A 131 -14.62 12.52 17.42
C TYR A 131 -15.97 12.03 16.90
N ASP A 132 -16.91 12.93 16.61
CA ASP A 132 -18.25 12.54 16.13
C ASP A 132 -18.17 11.77 14.79
N ASP A 133 -17.32 12.26 13.88
CA ASP A 133 -17.04 11.58 12.61
C ASP A 133 -16.27 10.29 12.86
N GLY A 134 -15.24 10.31 13.71
CA GLY A 134 -14.43 9.14 14.03
C GLY A 134 -15.21 7.98 14.65
N ILE A 135 -16.18 8.28 15.52
CA ILE A 135 -17.10 7.30 16.08
C ILE A 135 -18.03 6.77 14.98
N SER A 136 -18.64 7.66 14.20
CA SER A 136 -19.55 7.28 13.11
C SER A 136 -18.87 6.39 12.05
N SER A 137 -17.66 6.76 11.64
CA SER A 137 -16.84 6.00 10.70
C SER A 137 -16.41 4.65 11.26
N SER A 138 -16.12 4.56 12.56
CA SER A 138 -15.78 3.29 13.22
C SER A 138 -16.97 2.33 13.23
N HIS A 139 -18.17 2.82 13.54
CA HIS A 139 -19.39 2.02 13.43
C HIS A 139 -19.65 1.58 11.98
N GLY A 140 -19.56 2.49 11.02
CA GLY A 140 -19.74 2.17 9.61
C GLY A 140 -18.73 1.15 9.10
N PHE A 141 -17.49 1.16 9.61
CA PHE A 141 -16.49 0.14 9.34
C PHE A 141 -16.93 -1.23 9.88
N VAL A 142 -17.34 -1.34 11.15
CA VAL A 142 -17.77 -2.63 11.73
C VAL A 142 -18.97 -3.20 10.99
N ASP A 143 -19.97 -2.36 10.67
CA ASP A 143 -21.14 -2.76 9.89
C ASP A 143 -20.73 -3.28 8.50
N PHE A 144 -19.74 -2.64 7.88
CA PHE A 144 -19.24 -3.02 6.57
C PHE A 144 -18.49 -4.37 6.58
N VAL A 145 -17.66 -4.64 7.60
CA VAL A 145 -16.97 -5.95 7.71
C VAL A 145 -17.92 -7.06 8.19
N GLY A 146 -19.04 -6.69 8.81
CA GLY A 146 -20.15 -7.58 9.14
C GLY A 146 -19.96 -8.45 10.39
N SER A 147 -18.84 -8.30 11.12
CA SER A 147 -18.64 -8.92 12.44
C SER A 147 -17.50 -8.29 13.22
N ASP A 148 -17.60 -8.33 14.55
CA ASP A 148 -16.54 -7.85 15.46
C ASP A 148 -15.23 -8.62 15.28
N ALA A 149 -15.30 -9.94 15.05
CA ALA A 149 -14.11 -10.77 14.84
C ALA A 149 -13.34 -10.38 13.56
N ALA A 150 -14.06 -10.05 12.48
CA ALA A 150 -13.43 -9.59 11.25
C ALA A 150 -12.87 -8.17 11.40
N ALA A 151 -13.60 -7.29 12.10
CA ALA A 151 -13.13 -5.94 12.43
C ALA A 151 -11.83 -5.99 13.25
N ASP A 152 -11.77 -6.85 14.28
CA ASP A 152 -10.57 -7.05 15.12
C ASP A 152 -9.37 -7.57 14.32
N THR A 153 -9.60 -8.47 13.36
CA THR A 153 -8.55 -8.98 12.47
C THR A 153 -7.95 -7.86 11.62
N VAL A 154 -8.78 -6.99 11.04
CA VAL A 154 -8.34 -5.84 10.24
C VAL A 154 -7.63 -4.82 11.12
N ALA A 155 -8.19 -4.47 12.27
CA ALA A 155 -7.59 -3.53 13.22
C ALA A 155 -6.21 -4.02 13.69
N THR A 156 -6.09 -5.31 14.05
CA THR A 156 -4.81 -5.93 14.41
C THR A 156 -3.77 -5.83 13.30
N SER A 157 -4.18 -6.03 12.03
CA SER A 157 -3.30 -5.86 10.88
C SER A 157 -2.79 -4.42 10.76
N VAL A 158 -3.67 -3.43 10.90
CA VAL A 158 -3.32 -2.00 10.88
C VAL A 158 -2.35 -1.66 12.01
N TYR A 159 -2.62 -2.11 13.24
CA TYR A 159 -1.73 -1.86 14.37
C TYR A 159 -0.33 -2.46 14.18
N ARG A 160 -0.22 -3.65 13.58
CA ARG A 160 1.08 -4.25 13.25
C ARG A 160 1.88 -3.44 12.23
N GLN A 161 1.22 -2.60 11.43
CA GLN A 161 1.89 -1.74 10.44
C GLN A 161 2.29 -0.37 11.01
N ILE A 162 1.77 0.00 12.19
CA ILE A 162 2.16 1.21 12.92
C ILE A 162 3.46 0.97 13.73
N LEU A 163 3.63 -0.23 14.27
CA LEU A 163 4.76 -0.67 15.10
C LEU A 163 6.03 -0.96 14.27
#